data_AF-A0A9X3CXK4-F1
#
_entry.id   AF-A0A9X3CXK4-F1
#
_cell.length_a   1.000
_cell.length_b   1.000
_cell.length_c   1.000
_cell.angle_alpha   90.00
_cell.angle_beta   90.00
_cell.angle_gamma   90.00
#
_symmetry.space_group_name_H-M   'P 1'
#
loop_
_entity.id
_entity.type
_entity.pdbx_description
1 polymer ?
#
loop_
_entity_poly.entity_id
_entity_poly.type
_entity_poly.pdbx_seq_one_letter_code
_entity_poly.pdbx_strand_id
1 'polypeptide(L)'
;MKNIYLLFGICLAAFLLNMALIKLAVDLPEFFTSHLNDLLCMPIVLSICLFIIRSFSRNKGIKISLFSACSLAALYSIYFELYLPDNSTRYTSDVIDVILYFSGAITFWLVQGMEAGRKSSAIKKAA
;
A
#
# COMPACT_ATOMS: atom_id res chain seq x y z
N MET A 1 -6.87 3.61 14.19
CA MET A 1 -7.34 2.37 13.57
C MET A 1 -8.28 2.69 12.42
N LYS A 2 -9.29 3.55 12.65
CA LYS A 2 -10.31 3.86 11.63
C LYS A 2 -9.72 4.43 10.33
N ASN A 3 -8.65 5.23 10.40
CA ASN A 3 -8.08 5.85 9.20
C ASN A 3 -7.28 4.85 8.37
N ILE A 4 -6.57 3.90 8.99
CA ILE A 4 -5.85 2.84 8.27
C ILE A 4 -6.84 1.89 7.60
N TYR A 5 -7.91 1.48 8.29
CA TYR A 5 -8.96 0.66 7.66
C TYR A 5 -9.71 1.41 6.56
N LEU A 6 -9.90 2.72 6.71
CA LEU A 6 -10.49 3.56 5.68
C LEU A 6 -9.58 3.69 4.46
N LEU A 7 -8.27 3.91 4.65
CA LEU A 7 -7.26 3.88 3.59
C LEU A 7 -7.29 2.53 2.86
N PHE A 8 -7.25 1.42 3.61
CA PHE A 8 -7.35 0.08 3.07
C PHE A 8 -8.63 -0.10 2.24
N GLY A 9 -9.79 0.31 2.77
CA GLY A 9 -11.07 0.20 2.08
C GLY A 9 -11.12 1.03 0.79
N ILE A 10 -10.60 2.26 0.81
CA ILE A 10 -10.52 3.13 -0.37
C ILE A 10 -9.59 2.53 -1.42
N CYS A 11 -8.38 2.10 -1.03
CA CYS A 11 -7.43 1.50 -1.96
C CYS A 11 -7.98 0.20 -2.56
N LEU A 12 -8.63 -0.63 -1.76
CA LEU A 12 -9.25 -1.88 -2.22
C LEU A 12 -10.41 -1.60 -3.18
N ALA A 13 -11.27 -0.64 -2.86
CA ALA A 13 -12.37 -0.25 -3.73
C ALA A 13 -11.87 0.33 -5.06
N ALA A 14 -10.82 1.17 -5.03
CA ALA A 14 -10.19 1.71 -6.22
C ALA A 14 -9.57 0.60 -7.08
N PHE A 15 -8.91 -0.38 -6.47
CA PHE A 15 -8.35 -1.55 -7.16
C PHE A 15 -9.45 -2.38 -7.84
N LEU A 16 -10.52 -2.71 -7.12
CA LEU A 16 -11.65 -3.47 -7.66
C LEU A 16 -12.37 -2.73 -8.79
N LEU A 17 -12.54 -1.40 -8.65
CA LEU A 17 -13.12 -0.56 -9.68
C LEU A 17 -12.25 -0.54 -10.93
N ASN A 18 -10.94 -0.33 -10.78
CA ASN A 18 -10.00 -0.34 -11.90
C ASN A 18 -10.03 -1.69 -12.63
N MET A 19 -10.01 -2.80 -11.88
CA MET A 19 -10.10 -4.15 -12.44
C MET A 19 -11.42 -4.38 -13.19
N ALA A 20 -12.55 -3.89 -12.67
CA ALA A 20 -13.83 -3.97 -13.34
C ALA A 20 -13.85 -3.18 -14.65
N LEU A 21 -13.32 -1.95 -14.66
CA LEU A 21 -13.27 -1.09 -15.85
C LEU A 21 -12.39 -1.70 -16.95
N ILE A 22 -11.22 -2.24 -16.60
CA ILE A 22 -10.35 -2.96 -17.54
C ILE A 22 -11.07 -4.17 -18.13
N LYS A 23 -11.80 -4.93 -17.30
CA LYS A 23 -12.55 -6.11 -17.76
C LYS A 23 -13.74 -5.77 -18.65
N LEU A 24 -14.31 -4.58 -18.48
CA LEU A 24 -15.37 -4.03 -19.33
C LEU A 24 -14.84 -3.42 -20.64
N ALA A 25 -13.53 -3.53 -20.90
CA ALA A 25 -12.85 -2.97 -22.07
C ALA A 25 -13.11 -1.46 -22.24
N VAL A 26 -13.22 -0.73 -21.12
CA VAL A 26 -13.29 0.73 -21.15
C VAL A 26 -11.91 1.26 -21.51
N ASP A 27 -11.85 2.16 -22.50
CA ASP A 27 -10.61 2.85 -22.86
C ASP A 27 -10.15 3.72 -21.69
N LEU A 28 -9.15 3.22 -20.99
CA LEU A 28 -8.51 3.87 -19.85
C LEU A 28 -7.13 4.40 -20.28
N PRO A 29 -6.69 5.55 -19.74
CA PRO A 29 -5.32 5.99 -19.94
C PRO A 29 -4.33 4.94 -19.40
N GLU A 30 -3.16 4.88 -20.03
CA GLU A 30 -2.10 3.91 -19.72
C GLU A 30 -1.73 3.87 -18.23
N PHE A 31 -1.78 5.01 -17.55
CA PHE A 31 -1.55 5.10 -16.11
C PHE A 31 -2.50 4.21 -15.28
N PHE A 32 -3.80 4.18 -15.64
CA PHE A 32 -4.79 3.40 -14.90
C PHE A 32 -4.65 1.90 -15.19
N THR A 33 -4.28 1.54 -16.41
CA THR A 33 -4.12 0.15 -16.82
C THR A 33 -2.84 -0.48 -16.31
N SER A 34 -1.75 0.30 -16.23
CA SER A 34 -0.40 -0.22 -16.02
C SER A 34 0.19 0.12 -14.66
N HIS A 35 -0.14 1.28 -14.06
CA HIS A 35 0.58 1.82 -12.91
C HIS A 35 -0.27 2.00 -11.64
N LEU A 36 -1.58 2.25 -11.79
CA LEU A 36 -2.46 2.52 -10.65
C LEU A 36 -2.49 1.36 -9.66
N ASN A 37 -2.44 0.12 -10.15
CA ASN A 37 -2.48 -1.06 -9.30
C ASN A 37 -1.22 -1.16 -8.42
N ASP A 38 -0.06 -0.81 -8.96
CA ASP A 38 1.23 -0.84 -8.25
C ASP A 38 1.29 0.19 -7.13
N LEU A 39 0.75 1.39 -7.37
CA LEU A 39 0.57 2.42 -6.35
C LEU A 39 -0.33 1.94 -5.20
N LEU A 40 -1.45 1.28 -5.53
CA LEU A 40 -2.45 0.84 -4.55
C LEU A 40 -2.01 -0.44 -3.80
N CYS A 41 -1.14 -1.25 -4.39
CA CYS A 41 -0.70 -2.52 -3.83
C CYS A 41 -0.05 -2.36 -2.45
N MET A 42 0.92 -1.46 -2.32
CA MET A 42 1.66 -1.26 -1.06
C MET A 42 0.79 -0.84 0.13
N PRO A 43 -0.10 0.17 0.04
CA PRO A 43 -0.96 0.53 1.16
C PRO A 43 -1.95 -0.59 1.52
N ILE A 44 -2.38 -1.43 0.57
CA ILE A 44 -3.22 -2.61 0.83
C ILE A 44 -2.43 -3.67 1.60
N VAL A 45 -1.28 -4.08 1.07
CA VAL A 45 -0.44 -5.14 1.67
C VAL A 45 0.05 -4.74 3.07
N LEU A 46 0.56 -3.51 3.23
CA LEU A 46 1.03 -3.03 4.54
C LEU A 46 -0.10 -2.93 5.57
N SER A 47 -1.31 -2.56 5.13
CA SER A 47 -2.49 -2.57 6.01
C SER A 47 -2.84 -3.97 6.49
N ILE A 48 -2.77 -4.97 5.61
CA ILE A 48 -2.98 -6.38 5.96
C ILE A 48 -1.88 -6.88 6.90
N CYS A 49 -0.61 -6.62 6.60
CA CYS A 49 0.52 -6.98 7.46
C CYS A 49 0.36 -6.39 8.86
N LEU A 50 0.02 -5.11 8.97
CA LEU A 50 -0.21 -4.45 10.26
C LEU A 50 -1.38 -5.09 11.00
N PHE A 51 -2.46 -5.42 10.29
CA PHE A 51 -3.62 -6.09 10.87
C PHE A 51 -3.24 -7.47 11.44
N ILE A 52 -2.54 -8.29 10.66
CA ILE A 52 -2.08 -9.62 11.08
C ILE A 52 -1.15 -9.52 12.29
N ILE A 53 -0.13 -8.66 12.23
CA ILE A 53 0.84 -8.49 13.32
C ILE A 53 0.14 -8.08 14.61
N ARG A 54 -0.85 -7.17 14.55
CA ARG A 54 -1.62 -6.75 15.73
C ARG A 54 -2.67 -7.75 16.18
N SER A 55 -3.15 -8.62 15.30
CA SER A 55 -4.08 -9.69 15.66
C SER A 55 -3.35 -10.81 16.37
N PHE A 56 -2.14 -11.15 15.92
CA PHE A 56 -1.32 -12.19 16.52
C PHE A 56 -0.59 -11.69 17.76
N SER A 57 -0.13 -10.44 17.76
CA SER A 57 0.53 -9.86 18.92
C SER A 57 -0.49 -9.30 19.91
N ARG A 58 -0.30 -9.60 21.19
CA ARG A 58 -1.10 -9.03 22.29
C ARG A 58 -0.99 -7.50 22.37
N ASN A 59 0.03 -6.92 21.72
CA ASN A 59 0.30 -5.48 21.70
C ASN A 59 -0.37 -4.76 20.52
N LYS A 60 -1.53 -4.14 20.76
CA LYS A 60 -2.26 -3.33 19.78
C LYS A 60 -1.54 -2.01 19.38
N GLY A 61 -0.43 -1.70 20.04
CA GLY A 61 0.40 -0.51 19.80
C GLY A 61 1.48 -0.68 18.72
N ILE A 62 1.66 -1.90 18.18
CA ILE A 62 2.72 -2.16 17.19
C ILE A 62 2.51 -1.29 15.95
N LYS A 63 3.60 -0.73 15.45
CA LYS A 63 3.66 0.09 14.25
C LYS A 63 4.66 -0.54 13.30
N ILE A 64 4.44 -0.33 12.01
CA ILE A 64 5.41 -0.74 11.00
C ILE A 64 6.40 0.41 10.89
N SER A 65 7.68 0.11 11.09
CA SER A 65 8.73 1.12 10.91
C SER A 65 8.81 1.52 9.44
N LEU A 66 9.24 2.74 9.15
CA LEU A 66 9.48 3.18 7.77
C LEU A 66 10.45 2.23 7.06
N PHE A 67 11.49 1.78 7.77
CA PHE A 67 12.43 0.80 7.26
C PHE A 67 11.73 -0.49 6.82
N SER A 68 10.88 -1.08 7.66
CA SER A 68 10.13 -2.29 7.31
C SER A 68 9.19 -2.09 6.12
N ALA A 69 8.54 -0.91 6.02
CA ALA A 69 7.69 -0.59 4.87
C ALA A 69 8.49 -0.45 3.58
N CYS A 70 9.63 0.26 3.62
CA CYS A 70 10.54 0.42 2.49
C CYS A 70 11.21 -0.90 2.10
N SER A 71 11.57 -1.77 3.05
CA SER A 71 12.10 -3.10 2.76
C SER A 71 11.09 -3.96 2.01
N LEU A 72 9.80 -3.88 2.37
CA LEU A 72 8.75 -4.61 1.67
C LEU A 72 8.52 -4.04 0.26
N ALA A 73 8.51 -2.72 0.10
CA ALA A 73 8.44 -2.07 -1.21
C ALA A 73 9.63 -2.44 -2.10
N ALA A 74 10.85 -2.49 -1.54
CA ALA A 74 12.04 -2.93 -2.26
C ALA A 74 11.95 -4.40 -2.68
N LEU A 75 11.44 -5.28 -1.81
CA LEU A 75 11.23 -6.69 -2.12
C LEU A 75 10.21 -6.86 -3.26
N TYR A 76 9.10 -6.11 -3.21
CA TYR A 76 8.10 -6.11 -4.30
C TYR A 76 8.70 -5.57 -5.59
N SER A 77 9.40 -4.44 -5.54
CA SER A 77 10.11 -3.91 -6.69
C SER A 77 11.03 -4.96 -7.31
N ILE A 78 11.92 -5.61 -6.55
CA ILE A 78 12.79 -6.67 -7.06
C ILE A 78 11.98 -7.82 -7.67
N TYR A 79 10.91 -8.25 -7.02
CA TYR A 79 10.11 -9.37 -7.52
C TYR A 79 9.35 -9.05 -8.82
N PHE A 80 8.67 -7.90 -8.88
CA PHE A 80 7.88 -7.51 -10.05
C PHE A 80 8.76 -7.01 -11.20
N GLU A 81 9.87 -6.33 -10.90
CA GLU A 81 10.75 -5.73 -11.91
C GLU A 81 11.84 -6.66 -12.42
N LEU A 82 12.39 -7.56 -11.59
CA LEU A 82 13.53 -8.40 -11.97
C LEU A 82 13.13 -9.86 -12.19
N TYR A 83 12.12 -10.37 -11.48
CA TYR A 83 11.76 -11.79 -11.58
C TYR A 83 10.59 -12.06 -12.53
N LEU A 84 9.63 -11.15 -12.62
CA LEU A 84 8.46 -11.30 -13.50
C LEU A 84 8.72 -11.08 -15.01
N PRO A 85 9.60 -10.14 -15.45
CA PRO A 85 9.82 -9.91 -16.88
C PRO A 85 10.42 -11.15 -17.57
N ASP A 86 11.33 -11.85 -16.89
CA ASP A 86 11.95 -13.08 -17.38
C ASP A 86 10.93 -14.21 -17.59
N ASN A 87 9.80 -14.17 -16.89
CA ASN A 87 8.76 -15.21 -16.94
C ASN A 87 7.51 -14.81 -17.73
N SER A 88 7.38 -13.53 -18.11
CA SER A 88 6.20 -13.05 -18.82
C SER A 88 6.47 -11.79 -19.64
N THR A 89 6.20 -11.85 -20.94
CA THR A 89 6.34 -10.75 -21.92
C THR A 89 5.41 -9.55 -21.68
N ARG A 90 4.66 -9.55 -20.57
CA ARG A 90 3.67 -8.54 -20.21
C ARG A 90 4.24 -7.48 -19.28
N TYR A 91 5.34 -7.75 -18.59
CA TYR A 91 5.95 -6.83 -17.64
C TYR A 91 7.24 -6.28 -18.22
N THR A 92 7.33 -4.96 -18.33
CA THR A 92 8.55 -4.25 -18.70
C THR A 92 9.13 -3.73 -17.41
N SER A 93 10.45 -3.85 -17.20
CA SER A 93 11.06 -3.20 -16.04
C SER A 93 10.87 -1.69 -16.18
N ASP A 94 9.96 -1.12 -15.38
CA ASP A 94 9.71 0.31 -15.34
C ASP A 94 10.11 0.86 -13.96
N VAL A 95 11.08 1.76 -13.98
CA VAL A 95 11.52 2.49 -12.79
C VAL A 95 10.36 3.27 -12.17
N ILE A 96 9.32 3.61 -12.95
CA ILE A 96 8.09 4.22 -12.46
C ILE A 96 7.38 3.32 -11.45
N ASP A 97 7.30 2.01 -11.69
CA ASP A 97 6.63 1.07 -10.77
C ASP A 97 7.35 0.97 -9.43
N VAL A 98 8.68 1.04 -9.45
CA VAL A 98 9.50 1.16 -8.24
C VAL A 98 9.11 2.39 -7.43
N ILE A 99 9.05 3.56 -8.08
CA ILE A 99 8.67 4.82 -7.43
C ILE A 99 7.23 4.72 -6.88
N LEU A 100 6.32 4.08 -7.60
CA LEU A 100 4.93 3.89 -7.17
C LEU A 100 4.84 2.99 -5.93
N TYR A 101 5.58 1.88 -5.86
CA TYR A 101 5.65 1.07 -4.65
C TYR A 101 6.16 1.87 -3.45
N PHE A 102 7.28 2.60 -3.60
CA PHE A 102 7.78 3.44 -2.50
C PHE A 102 6.79 4.53 -2.09
N SER A 103 6.12 5.17 -3.05
CA SER A 103 5.12 6.20 -2.76
C SER A 103 3.89 5.65 -2.02
N GLY A 104 3.43 4.44 -2.37
CA GLY A 104 2.36 3.74 -1.66
C GLY A 104 2.76 3.37 -0.24
N ALA A 105 4.00 2.92 -0.04
CA ALA A 105 4.54 2.61 1.29
C ALA A 105 4.68 3.87 2.17
N ILE A 106 5.16 4.99 1.60
CA ILE A 106 5.25 6.29 2.29
C ILE A 106 3.85 6.79 2.65
N THR A 107 2.88 6.68 1.75
CA THR A 107 1.48 7.08 1.99
C THR A 107 0.91 6.34 3.21
N PHE A 108 1.11 5.02 3.28
CA PHE A 108 0.72 4.23 4.44
C PHE A 108 1.42 4.69 5.72
N TRP A 109 2.73 4.95 5.66
CA TRP A 109 3.52 5.39 6.81
C TRP A 109 3.04 6.75 7.34
N LEU A 110 2.75 7.71 6.46
CA LEU A 110 2.21 9.03 6.84
C LEU A 110 0.86 8.90 7.55
N VAL A 111 -0.06 8.11 7.00
CA VAL A 111 -1.38 7.88 7.61
C VAL A 111 -1.23 7.21 8.99
N GLN A 112 -0.31 6.26 9.12
CA GLN A 112 -0.01 5.62 10.41
C GLN A 112 0.58 6.62 11.43
N GLY A 113 1.45 7.53 10.99
CA GLY A 113 2.02 8.60 11.82
C GLY A 113 0.97 9.58 12.32
N MET A 114 0.04 10.00 11.46
CA MET A 114 -1.08 10.88 11.83
C MET A 114 -1.98 10.26 12.91
N GLU A 115 -2.23 8.94 12.83
CA GLU A 115 -3.01 8.25 13.88
C GLU A 115 -2.28 8.23 15.23
N ALA A 116 -0.95 8.18 15.24
CA ALA A 116 -0.16 8.20 16.46
C ALA A 116 -0.21 9.57 17.16
N GLY A 117 -0.07 10.66 16.41
CA GLY A 117 -0.14 12.02 16.96
C GLY A 117 -1.51 12.33 17.58
N ARG A 118 -2.59 11.87 16.94
CA ARG A 118 -3.97 12.09 17.42
C ARG A 118 -4.26 11.40 18.76
N LYS A 119 -3.68 10.21 19.01
CA LYS A 119 -3.79 9.53 20.31
C LYS A 119 -3.07 10.30 21.43
N SER A 120 -1.90 10.88 21.15
CA SER A 120 -1.14 11.65 22.15
C SER A 120 -1.84 12.95 22.55
N SER A 121 -2.44 13.66 21.59
CA SER A 121 -3.21 14.88 21.86
C SER A 121 -4.52 14.61 22.63
N ALA A 122 -5.21 13.49 22.34
CA ALA A 122 -6.43 13.12 23.05
C ALA A 122 -6.17 12.80 24.53
N ILE A 123 -5.04 12.13 24.84
CA ILE A 123 -4.64 11.85 26.23
C ILE A 123 -4.33 13.15 26.98
N LYS A 124 -3.60 14.10 26.36
CA LYS A 124 -3.32 15.42 26.97
C LYS A 124 -4.56 16.29 27.20
N LYS A 125 -5.67 16.03 26.51
CA LYS A 125 -6.91 16.81 26.65
C LYS A 125 -7.88 16.19 27.66
N ALA A 126 -7.63 14.96 28.10
CA ALA A 126 -8.43 14.21 29.07
C ALA A 126 -7.76 14.10 30.45
N ALA A 127 -6.54 14.61 30.59
CA ALA A 127 -5.79 14.79 31.84
C ALA A 127 -5.79 16.27 32.21
#